data_AF-A0A835Z3F1-F1
#
_entry.id   AF-A0A835Z3F1-F1
#
_cell.length_a   1.000
_cell.length_b   1.000
_cell.length_c   1.000
_cell.angle_alpha   90.00
_cell.angle_beta   90.00
_cell.angle_gamma   90.00
#
_symmetry.space_group_name_H-M   'P 1'
#
loop_
_entity.id
_entity.type
_entity.pdbx_description
1 polymer ?
#
loop_
_entity_poly.entity_id
_entity_poly.type
_entity_poly.pdbx_seq_one_letter_code
_entity_poly.pdbx_strand_id
1 'polypeptide(L)' 'QQRLLLLRHASKCPAEANKCPVTPHCANMKKLWQHIALCKVQTCNVPHCVSSRFVLSHYHRCKDHKCAVCAPVR' A
#
# COMPACT_ATOMS: atom_id res chain seq x y z
N GLN A 1 3.62 12.01 -2.31
CA GLN A 1 3.71 10.61 -1.82
C GLN A 1 2.51 9.82 -2.33
N GLN A 2 2.69 8.72 -3.07
CA GLN A 2 1.61 7.94 -3.73
C GLN A 2 1.60 6.44 -3.33
N ARG A 3 2.22 6.07 -2.21
CA ARG A 3 2.33 4.65 -1.78
C ARG A 3 0.99 3.96 -1.58
N LEU A 4 0.01 4.65 -0.99
CA LEU A 4 -1.31 4.08 -0.76
C LEU A 4 -2.01 3.72 -2.09
N LEU A 5 -1.86 4.58 -3.09
CA LEU A 5 -2.36 4.37 -4.46
C LEU A 5 -1.71 3.14 -5.10
N LEU A 6 -0.38 3.02 -5.00
CA LEU A 6 0.37 1.88 -5.51
C LEU A 6 0.03 0.56 -4.78
N LEU A 7 -0.20 0.61 -3.47
CA LEU A 7 -0.62 -0.55 -2.66
C LEU A 7 -2.03 -1.01 -3.04
N ARG A 8 -2.97 -0.07 -3.18
CA ARG A 8 -4.34 -0.37 -3.66
C ARG A 8 -4.31 -0.98 -5.06
N HIS A 9 -3.48 -0.43 -5.94
CA HIS A 9 -3.26 -0.99 -7.26
C HIS A 9 -2.68 -2.41 -7.18
N ALA A 10 -1.63 -2.64 -6.39
CA ALA A 10 -1.00 -3.95 -6.25
C ALA A 10 -1.95 -5.01 -5.66
N SER A 11 -2.88 -4.62 -4.78
CA SER A 11 -3.93 -5.50 -4.25
C SER A 11 -4.95 -5.93 -5.31
N LYS A 12 -5.18 -5.11 -6.34
CA LYS A 12 -6.18 -5.37 -7.40
C LYS A 12 -5.57 -5.77 -8.74
N CYS A 13 -4.27 -5.53 -8.99
CA CYS A 13 -3.63 -5.82 -10.27
C CYS A 13 -3.63 -7.36 -10.47
N PRO A 14 -4.37 -7.87 -11.49
CA PRO A 14 -4.39 -9.30 -11.81
C PRO A 14 -3.10 -9.75 -12.48
N ALA A 15 -2.26 -8.79 -12.92
CA ALA A 15 -1.00 -9.12 -13.56
C ALA A 15 -0.08 -9.89 -12.59
N GLU A 16 0.60 -10.88 -13.16
CA GLU A 16 1.68 -11.60 -12.52
C GLU A 16 2.87 -10.67 -12.28
N ALA A 17 3.74 -11.02 -11.34
CA ALA A 17 4.93 -10.23 -11.02
C ALA A 17 5.71 -9.91 -12.31
N ASN A 18 6.04 -8.63 -12.52
CA ASN A 18 6.69 -8.06 -13.71
C ASN A 18 5.85 -7.92 -14.99
N LYS A 19 4.55 -8.26 -15.00
CA LYS A 19 3.66 -8.02 -16.16
C LYS A 19 2.74 -6.82 -15.99
N CYS A 20 2.79 -6.09 -14.87
CA CYS A 20 1.84 -4.99 -14.64
C CYS A 20 2.30 -3.75 -15.45
N PRO A 21 1.49 -3.25 -16.41
CA PRO A 21 1.89 -2.20 -17.35
C PRO A 21 1.96 -0.79 -16.73
N VAL A 22 1.45 -0.64 -15.50
CA VAL A 22 1.34 0.66 -14.81
C VAL A 22 2.65 1.03 -14.10
N THR A 23 3.33 0.05 -13.50
CA THR A 23 4.57 0.32 -12.76
C THR A 23 5.41 -0.94 -12.60
N PRO A 24 6.73 -0.86 -12.85
CA PRO A 24 7.64 -1.98 -12.60
C PRO A 24 7.72 -2.33 -11.10
N HIS A 25 7.37 -1.39 -10.22
CA HIS A 25 7.35 -1.60 -8.77
C HIS A 25 6.11 -2.37 -8.28
N CYS A 26 5.17 -2.72 -9.16
CA CYS A 26 3.95 -3.42 -8.78
C CYS A 26 4.25 -4.77 -8.11
N ALA A 27 5.25 -5.51 -8.62
CA ALA A 27 5.64 -6.79 -8.04
C ALA A 27 6.11 -6.66 -6.58
N ASN A 28 6.96 -5.66 -6.31
CA ASN A 28 7.43 -5.38 -4.95
C ASN A 28 6.31 -4.87 -4.05
N MET A 29 5.40 -4.03 -4.56
CA MET A 29 4.26 -3.56 -3.79
C MET A 29 3.25 -4.67 -3.48
N LYS A 30 3.12 -5.67 -4.36
CA LYS A 30 2.26 -6.84 -4.13
C LYS A 30 2.83 -7.72 -3.01
N LYS A 31 4.14 -7.97 -3.01
CA LYS A 31 4.84 -8.65 -1.89
C LYS A 31 4.70 -7.87 -0.59
N LEU A 32 4.89 -6.55 -0.64
CA LEU A 32 4.73 -5.68 0.53
C LEU A 32 3.30 -5.70 1.05
N TRP A 33 2.29 -5.68 0.19
CA TRP A 33 0.88 -5.78 0.57
C TRP A 33 0.57 -7.08 1.30
N GLN A 34 1.01 -8.22 0.73
CA GLN A 34 0.86 -9.54 1.38
C GLN A 34 1.58 -9.59 2.73
N HIS A 35 2.79 -9.04 2.80
CA HIS A 35 3.53 -8.94 4.07
C HIS A 35 2.75 -8.11 5.08
N ILE A 36 2.28 -6.91 4.72
CA ILE A 36 1.53 -6.02 5.60
C ILE A 36 0.26 -6.68 6.13
N ALA A 37 -0.44 -7.45 5.29
CA ALA A 37 -1.65 -8.18 5.68
C ALA A 37 -1.39 -9.20 6.81
N LEU A 38 -0.19 -9.77 6.86
CA LEU A 38 0.21 -10.77 7.87
C LEU A 38 1.08 -10.16 8.99
N CYS A 39 1.69 -9.01 8.76
CA CYS A 39 2.67 -8.41 9.65
C CYS A 39 2.01 -7.67 10.81
N LYS A 40 2.25 -8.19 12.03
CA LYS A 40 1.83 -7.59 13.30
C LYS A 40 2.96 -6.86 14.04
N VAL A 41 4.17 -6.90 13.49
CA VAL A 41 5.36 -6.30 14.11
C VAL A 41 5.28 -4.77 14.02
N GLN A 42 5.45 -4.10 15.17
CA GLN A 42 5.42 -2.63 15.24
C GLN A 42 6.67 -2.02 14.60
N THR A 43 7.84 -2.59 14.89
CA THR A 43 9.15 -2.17 14.37
C THR A 43 9.65 -3.17 13.33
N CYS A 44 8.91 -3.30 12.22
CA CYS A 44 9.31 -4.21 11.16
C CYS A 44 10.50 -3.63 10.37
N ASN A 45 11.56 -4.41 10.19
CA ASN A 45 12.73 -4.03 9.38
C ASN A 45 12.47 -4.09 7.86
N VAL A 46 11.30 -4.59 7.44
CA VAL A 46 10.95 -4.59 6.01
C VAL A 46 10.77 -3.15 5.55
N PRO A 47 11.49 -2.73 4.48
CA PRO A 47 11.42 -1.36 3.99
C PRO A 47 9.98 -1.02 3.61
N HIS A 48 9.55 0.16 4.06
CA HIS A 48 8.21 0.69 3.82
C HIS A 48 7.05 -0.07 4.49
N CYS A 49 7.29 -1.15 5.25
CA CYS A 49 6.24 -1.86 5.97
C CYS A 49 5.57 -0.96 7.02
N VAL A 50 6.37 -0.43 7.97
CA VAL A 50 5.87 0.42 9.07
C VAL A 50 5.13 1.65 8.54
N SER A 51 5.76 2.37 7.60
CA SER A 51 5.15 3.56 6.98
C SER A 51 3.84 3.23 6.25
N SER A 52 3.79 2.14 5.49
CA SER A 52 2.58 1.75 4.76
C SER A 52 1.46 1.25 5.68
N ARG A 53 1.79 0.49 6.72
CA ARG A 53 0.84 0.08 7.76
C ARG A 53 0.23 1.28 8.46
N PHE A 54 1.03 2.29 8.77
CA PHE A 54 0.54 3.53 9.38
C PHE A 54 -0.45 4.24 8.46
N VAL A 55 -0.10 4.42 7.19
CA VAL A 55 -0.98 5.07 6.20
C VAL A 55 -2.27 4.28 5.96
N LEU A 56 -2.21 2.94 5.90
CA LEU A 56 -3.39 2.09 5.78
C LEU A 56 -4.29 2.17 7.02
N SER A 57 -3.67 2.14 8.20
CA SER A 57 -4.41 2.29 9.47
C SER A 57 -5.09 3.65 9.56
N HIS A 58 -4.40 4.70 9.10
CA HIS A 58 -4.99 6.03 8.95
C HIS A 58 -6.16 6.00 7.95
N TYR A 59 -5.98 5.44 6.74
CA TYR A 59 -7.03 5.35 5.72
C TYR A 59 -8.29 4.64 6.24
N HIS A 60 -8.15 3.54 6.98
CA HIS A 60 -9.27 2.82 7.59
C HIS A 60 -10.05 3.65 8.62
N ARG A 61 -9.38 4.51 9.38
CA ARG A 61 -10.01 5.33 10.43
C ARG A 61 -10.41 6.73 9.95
N CYS A 62 -9.80 7.20 8.87
CA CYS A 62 -10.00 8.54 8.33
C CYS A 62 -11.32 8.61 7.57
N LYS A 63 -12.24 9.41 8.10
CA LYS A 63 -13.52 9.76 7.45
C LYS A 63 -13.47 11.10 6.71
N ASP A 64 -12.36 11.82 6.84
CA ASP A 64 -12.19 13.13 6.22
C ASP A 64 -11.93 13.00 4.71
N HIS A 65 -12.77 13.66 3.91
CA HIS A 65 -12.68 13.66 2.45
C HIS A 65 -11.64 14.65 1.91
N LYS A 66 -11.19 15.60 2.73
CA LYS A 66 -10.16 16.59 2.37
C LYS A 66 -8.76 16.14 2.78
N CYS A 67 -8.62 14.98 3.42
CA CYS A 67 -7.35 14.45 3.86
C CYS A 67 -6.42 14.23 2.66
N ALA A 68 -5.32 14.97 2.60
CA ALA A 68 -4.37 14.92 1.47
C ALA A 68 -3.80 13.51 1.18
N VAL A 69 -3.83 12.62 2.17
CA VAL A 69 -3.37 11.23 2.06
C VAL A 69 -4.47 10.29 1.57
N CYS A 70 -5.71 10.46 2.05
CA CYS A 70 -6.83 9.56 1.74
C CYS A 70 -7.64 10.02 0.53
N ALA A 71 -7.77 11.33 0.31
CA ALA A 71 -8.52 11.94 -0.79
C ALA A 71 -8.16 11.37 -2.17
N PRO A 72 -6.88 11.19 -2.56
CA PRO A 72 -6.56 10.64 -3.89
C PRO A 72 -6.87 9.14 -4.03
N VAL A 73 -7.28 8.46 -2.95
CA VAL A 73 -7.50 7.02 -2.91
C VAL A 73 -8.92 6.65 -2.49
N ARG A 74 -9.78 7.61 -2.13
CA ARG A 74 -11.23 7.39 -2.05
C ARG A 74 -11.78 7.38 -3.46
#